data_AF-A0A7C3QM52-F1
#
_entry.id   AF-A0A7C3QM52-F1
#
_cell.length_a   1.000
_cell.length_b   1.000
_cell.length_c   1.000
_cell.angle_alpha   90.00
_cell.angle_beta   90.00
_cell.angle_gamma   90.00
#
_symmetry.space_group_name_H-M   'P 1'
#
loop_
_entity.id
_entity.type
_entity.pdbx_description
1 polymer ?
#
loop_
_entity_poly.entity_id
_entity_poly.type
_entity_poly.pdbx_seq_one_letter_code
_entity_poly.pdbx_strand_id
1 'polypeptide(L)'
;MRDQSAVKAEAPVAGDTPAPLAFIDLQAQRRRLGTRLEQAISRVLAHGAFIMGPEVTKLERRLAAFCGARHAIACANGTDALV
;
A
#
# COMPACT_ATOMS: atom_id res chain seq x y z
N MET A 1 -15.68 60.80 -13.77
CA MET A 1 -16.10 59.52 -14.41
C MET A 1 -14.96 59.08 -15.31
N ARG A 2 -13.89 58.48 -14.79
CA ARG A 2 -13.82 57.08 -14.39
C ARG A 2 -13.03 56.91 -13.08
N ASP A 3 -13.67 56.24 -12.13
CA ASP A 3 -13.13 55.81 -10.85
C ASP A 3 -11.96 54.84 -11.08
N GLN A 4 -10.79 55.19 -10.55
CA GLN A 4 -9.64 54.29 -10.44
C GLN A 4 -9.80 53.47 -9.14
N SER A 5 -10.76 52.57 -9.11
CA SER A 5 -10.77 51.49 -8.12
C SER A 5 -10.03 50.31 -8.73
N ALA A 6 -8.81 50.09 -8.23
CA ALA A 6 -8.01 48.92 -8.50
C ALA A 6 -8.86 47.66 -8.30
N VAL A 7 -9.02 46.86 -9.37
CA VAL A 7 -9.41 45.46 -9.24
C VAL A 7 -8.26 44.78 -8.51
N LYS A 8 -8.35 44.76 -7.19
CA LYS A 8 -7.48 44.01 -6.31
C LYS A 8 -7.74 42.54 -6.66
N ALA A 9 -6.81 41.90 -7.36
CA ALA A 9 -6.85 40.45 -7.54
C ALA A 9 -6.87 39.83 -6.13
N GLU A 10 -8.03 39.33 -5.71
CA GLU A 10 -8.15 38.59 -4.46
C GLU A 10 -7.32 37.31 -4.62
N ALA A 11 -6.30 37.17 -3.76
CA ALA A 11 -5.54 35.93 -3.66
C ALA A 11 -6.51 34.78 -3.32
N PRO A 12 -6.31 33.58 -3.89
CA PRO A 12 -7.14 32.43 -3.54
C PRO A 12 -7.09 32.24 -2.03
N VAL A 13 -8.27 32.17 -1.41
CA VAL A 13 -8.42 31.95 0.03
C VAL A 13 -7.63 30.69 0.39
N ALA A 14 -6.61 30.87 1.25
CA ALA A 14 -5.75 29.79 1.74
C ALA A 14 -6.60 28.87 2.62
N GLY A 15 -7.35 27.95 2.00
CA GLY A 15 -8.30 27.10 2.71
C GLY A 15 -9.10 26.16 1.83
N ASP A 16 -9.18 26.37 0.51
CA ASP A 16 -10.09 25.62 -0.38
C ASP A 16 -9.38 24.68 -1.37
N THR A 17 -8.07 24.46 -1.22
CA THR A 17 -7.38 23.46 -2.04
C THR A 17 -7.70 22.07 -1.47
N PRO A 18 -8.46 21.22 -2.19
CA PRO A 18 -8.70 19.86 -1.74
C PRO A 18 -7.37 19.15 -1.55
N ALA A 19 -7.26 18.34 -0.49
CA ALA A 19 -6.07 17.55 -0.23
C ALA A 19 -5.65 16.79 -1.51
N PRO A 20 -4.35 16.74 -1.85
CA PRO A 20 -3.89 16.11 -3.08
C PRO A 20 -4.45 14.70 -3.23
N LEU A 21 -5.07 14.42 -4.38
CA LEU A 21 -5.54 13.07 -4.70
C LEU A 21 -4.34 12.13 -4.82
N ALA A 22 -4.25 11.18 -3.91
CA ALA A 22 -3.19 10.19 -3.93
C ALA A 22 -3.34 9.25 -5.14
N PHE A 23 -2.27 9.04 -5.89
CA PHE A 23 -2.24 8.07 -6.99
C PHE A 23 -2.55 6.64 -6.50
N ILE A 24 -2.03 6.27 -5.33
CA ILE A 24 -2.32 5.00 -4.63
C ILE A 24 -2.50 5.28 -3.14
N ASP A 25 -3.59 4.79 -2.53
CA ASP A 25 -3.85 4.92 -1.09
C ASP A 25 -3.58 3.60 -0.35
N LEU A 26 -2.35 3.42 0.12
CA LEU A 26 -1.96 2.25 0.93
C LEU A 26 -2.58 2.27 2.33
N GLN A 27 -2.94 3.45 2.86
CA GLN A 27 -3.54 3.57 4.17
C GLN A 27 -4.99 3.06 4.16
N ALA A 28 -5.75 3.35 3.10
CA ALA A 28 -7.06 2.74 2.88
C ALA A 28 -6.97 1.22 2.80
N GLN A 29 -5.99 0.68 2.06
CA GLN A 29 -5.79 -0.77 1.97
C GLN A 29 -5.44 -1.38 3.35
N ARG A 30 -4.53 -0.74 4.11
CA ARG A 30 -4.16 -1.18 5.47
C ARG A 30 -5.36 -1.20 6.41
N ARG A 31 -6.18 -0.13 6.41
CA ARG A 31 -7.42 -0.05 7.20
C ARG A 31 -8.42 -1.13 6.81
N ARG A 32 -8.60 -1.38 5.51
CA ARG A 32 -9.50 -2.43 5.01
C ARG A 32 -9.08 -3.83 5.44
N LEU A 33 -7.77 -4.11 5.50
CA LEU A 33 -7.24 -5.40 5.96
C LEU A 33 -7.26 -5.52 7.50
N GLY A 34 -7.05 -4.40 8.20
CA GLY A 34 -7.24 -4.23 9.65
C GLY A 34 -6.80 -5.41 10.50
N THR A 35 -7.76 -6.00 11.21
CA THR A 35 -7.59 -7.10 12.16
C THR A 35 -6.97 -8.35 11.54
N ARG A 36 -7.29 -8.68 10.27
CA ARG A 36 -6.75 -9.91 9.64
C ARG A 36 -5.23 -9.83 9.47
N LEU A 37 -4.73 -8.63 9.16
CA LEU A 37 -3.30 -8.38 9.02
C LEU A 37 -2.61 -8.36 10.39
N GLU A 38 -3.20 -7.71 11.40
CA GLU A 38 -2.67 -7.70 12.78
C GLU A 38 -2.55 -9.11 13.37
N GLN A 39 -3.58 -9.94 13.20
CA GLN A 39 -3.53 -11.34 13.63
C GLN A 39 -2.45 -12.15 12.91
N ALA A 40 -2.21 -11.88 11.62
CA ALA A 40 -1.15 -12.56 10.87
C ALA A 40 0.24 -12.16 11.38
N ILE A 41 0.47 -10.87 11.61
CA ILE A 41 1.73 -10.39 12.17
C ILE A 41 1.94 -10.95 13.58
N SER A 42 0.92 -10.90 14.44
CA SER A 42 0.99 -11.42 15.80
C SER A 42 1.33 -12.92 15.84
N ARG A 43 0.78 -13.73 14.91
CA ARG A 43 1.15 -15.15 14.80
C ARG A 43 2.64 -15.33 14.52
N VAL A 44 3.20 -14.58 13.57
CA VAL A 44 4.64 -14.65 13.24
C VAL A 44 5.50 -14.28 14.44
N LEU A 45 5.13 -13.21 15.15
CA LEU A 45 5.81 -12.80 16.38
C LEU A 45 5.72 -13.88 17.47
N ALA A 46 4.59 -14.55 17.61
CA ALA A 46 4.38 -15.56 18.63
C ALA A 46 5.23 -16.82 18.42
N HIS A 47 5.40 -17.28 17.18
CA HIS A 47 6.23 -18.46 16.90
C HIS A 47 7.69 -18.15 16.56
N GLY A 48 8.04 -16.89 16.30
CA GLY A 48 9.43 -16.43 16.12
C GLY A 48 10.16 -16.93 14.86
N ALA A 49 9.44 -17.55 13.91
CA ALA A 49 10.04 -18.10 12.69
C ALA A 49 10.06 -17.01 11.59
N PHE A 50 11.02 -16.09 11.70
CA PHE A 50 11.08 -14.90 10.86
C PHE A 50 11.61 -15.14 9.44
N ILE A 51 12.46 -16.17 9.26
CA ILE A 51 13.08 -16.50 7.97
C ILE A 51 12.57 -17.87 7.54
N MET A 52 12.04 -17.96 6.31
CA MET A 52 11.48 -19.20 5.73
C MET A 52 10.42 -19.87 6.62
N GLY A 53 9.60 -19.07 7.30
CA GLY A 53 8.51 -19.54 8.15
C GLY A 53 7.32 -20.13 7.38
N PRO A 54 6.35 -20.73 8.10
CA PRO A 54 5.22 -21.42 7.48
C PRO A 54 4.33 -20.54 6.60
N GLU A 55 4.29 -19.23 6.88
CA GLU A 55 3.60 -18.23 6.06
C GLU A 55 4.16 -18.16 4.64
N VAL A 56 5.48 -18.34 4.46
CA VAL A 56 6.15 -18.32 3.15
C VAL A 56 5.66 -19.51 2.31
N THR A 57 5.77 -20.73 2.85
CA THR A 57 5.29 -21.93 2.13
C THR A 57 3.79 -21.86 1.85
N LYS A 58 2.99 -21.29 2.78
CA LYS A 58 1.56 -21.09 2.56
C LYS A 58 1.30 -20.10 1.43
N LEU A 59 2.07 -19.01 1.34
CA LEU A 59 1.96 -18.03 0.27
C LEU A 59 2.32 -18.66 -1.07
N GLU A 60 3.46 -19.34 -1.16
CA GLU A 60 3.92 -20.02 -2.37
C GLU A 60 2.89 -21.02 -2.91
N ARG A 61 2.34 -21.88 -2.05
CA ARG A 61 1.28 -22.81 -2.49
C ARG A 61 0.05 -22.10 -3.05
N ARG A 62 -0.36 -20.99 -2.41
CA ARG A 62 -1.51 -20.19 -2.87
C ARG A 62 -1.23 -19.46 -4.17
N LEU A 63 -0.01 -18.95 -4.35
CA LEU A 63 0.41 -18.28 -5.58
C LEU A 63 0.54 -19.27 -6.74
N ALA A 64 1.13 -20.45 -6.51
CA ALA A 64 1.19 -21.52 -7.52
C ALA A 64 -0.21 -21.88 -8.02
N ALA A 65 -1.15 -22.08 -7.09
CA ALA A 65 -2.55 -22.35 -7.42
C ALA A 65 -3.23 -21.17 -8.14
N PHE A 66 -3.00 -19.93 -7.68
CA PHE A 66 -3.57 -18.73 -8.28
C PHE A 66 -3.09 -18.50 -9.72
N CYS A 67 -1.81 -18.72 -9.98
CA CYS A 67 -1.21 -18.54 -11.30
C CYS A 67 -1.41 -19.76 -12.23
N GLY A 68 -1.91 -20.88 -11.72
CA GLY A 68 -1.98 -22.14 -12.48
C GLY A 68 -0.61 -22.76 -12.78
N ALA A 69 0.42 -22.40 -12.01
CA ALA A 69 1.78 -22.89 -12.17
C ALA A 69 2.05 -24.09 -11.26
N ARG A 70 3.02 -24.94 -11.62
CA ARG A 70 3.44 -26.07 -10.77
C ARG A 70 4.10 -25.59 -9.47
N HIS A 71 4.84 -24.49 -9.54
CA HIS A 71 5.62 -23.94 -8.44
C HIS A 71 5.51 -22.42 -8.41
N ALA A 72 5.63 -21.86 -7.21
CA ALA A 72 5.93 -20.46 -6.96
C ALA A 72 7.05 -20.42 -5.92
N ILE A 73 8.05 -19.58 -6.14
CA ILE A 73 9.23 -19.46 -5.28
C ILE A 73 9.29 -18.02 -4.83
N ALA A 74 9.26 -17.78 -3.52
CA ALA A 74 9.38 -16.45 -2.96
C ALA A 74 10.86 -16.03 -2.92
N CYS A 75 11.13 -14.79 -3.33
CA CYS A 75 12.41 -14.12 -3.21
C CYS A 75 12.21 -12.73 -2.58
N ALA A 76 13.28 -11.97 -2.38
CA ALA A 76 13.20 -10.69 -1.67
C ALA A 76 12.48 -9.60 -2.47
N ASN A 77 12.66 -9.57 -3.79
CA ASN A 77 12.07 -8.56 -4.67
C ASN A 77 12.00 -9.03 -6.14
N GLY A 78 11.37 -8.25 -7.01
CA GLY A 78 11.17 -8.61 -8.41
C GLY A 78 12.45 -8.62 -9.26
N THR A 79 13.47 -7.83 -8.91
CA THR A 79 14.76 -7.85 -9.63
C THR A 79 15.49 -9.15 -9.32
N ASP A 80 15.56 -9.56 -8.05
CA ASP A 80 16.16 -10.84 -7.63
C ASP A 80 15.46 -12.07 -8.25
N ALA A 81 14.21 -11.93 -8.68
CA ALA A 81 13.49 -13.02 -9.36
C ALA A 81 13.97 -13.25 -10.80
N LEU A 82 14.60 -12.24 -11.43
CA LEU A 82 14.96 -12.25 -12.85
C LEU A 82 16.42 -12.60 -13.10
N VAL A 83 17.33 -12.17 -12.22
CA VAL A 83 18.79 -12.27 -12.40
C VAL A 83 19.46 -13.21 -11.42
#